data_AF-A0A1F4KBN3-F1
#
_entry.id   AF-A0A1F4KBN3-F1
#
_cell.length_a   1.000
_cell.length_b   1.000
_cell.length_c   1.000
_cell.angle_alpha   90.00
_cell.angle_beta   90.00
_cell.angle_gamma   90.00
#
_symmetry.space_group_name_H-M   'P 1'
#
loop_
_entity.id
_entity.type
_entity.pdbx_description
1 polymer ?
#
loop_
_entity_poly.entity_id
_entity_poly.type
_entity_poly.pdbx_seq_one_letter_code
_entity_poly.pdbx_strand_id
1 'polypeptide(L)'
;MLSNQELSTQYLCGLVADLLLKNQWKLATAESCTGGLISAACTDLAGSSAWFERGFVTYSNDAKQELLGVQERLLRRAGAVCEGVARAMAEGALAHSHAQVAVAVTGVAGPTGGSPAKPVGTVWFGFALPGQVLTEKCHFPGDRAAVRAATVRHALVRLVELLEQPHTPPIASSPQSPD
;
A
#
# COMPACT_ATOMS: atom_id res chain seq x y z
N MET A 1 -5.08 -15.77 17.44
CA MET A 1 -4.47 -14.64 18.18
C MET A 1 -2.96 -14.80 18.07
N LEU A 2 -2.31 -14.08 17.16
CA LEU A 2 -0.85 -14.01 17.15
C LEU A 2 -0.44 -13.20 18.38
N SER A 3 0.37 -13.79 19.26
CA SER A 3 0.91 -13.11 20.44
C SER A 3 1.91 -12.04 20.00
N ASN A 4 2.12 -11.05 20.87
CA ASN A 4 2.86 -9.81 20.62
C ASN A 4 4.39 -9.99 20.47
N GLN A 5 4.87 -11.14 19.98
CA GLN A 5 6.24 -11.26 19.49
C GLN A 5 6.39 -10.41 18.22
N GLU A 6 7.46 -9.61 18.15
CA GLU A 6 7.78 -8.84 16.95
C GLU A 6 8.04 -9.78 15.77
N LEU A 7 6.99 -10.09 15.02
CA LEU A 7 7.10 -10.82 13.77
C LEU A 7 8.05 -10.07 12.85
N SER A 8 9.05 -10.77 12.33
CA SER A 8 10.03 -10.19 11.41
C SER A 8 9.33 -9.77 10.11
N THR A 9 9.87 -8.75 9.44
CA THR A 9 9.39 -8.32 8.12
C THR A 9 9.33 -9.48 7.13
N GLN A 10 10.33 -10.35 7.14
CA GLN A 10 10.39 -11.52 6.27
C GLN A 10 9.27 -12.53 6.56
N TYR A 11 8.96 -12.78 7.84
CA TYR A 11 7.86 -13.65 8.22
C TYR A 11 6.50 -13.08 7.79
N LEU A 12 6.29 -11.78 7.98
CA LEU A 12 5.07 -11.11 7.52
C LEU A 12 4.91 -11.16 6.00
N CYS A 13 6.00 -10.97 5.24
CA CYS A 13 5.98 -11.18 3.79
C CYS A 13 5.60 -12.62 3.41
N GLY A 14 6.09 -13.62 4.16
CA GLY A 14 5.70 -15.02 3.98
C GLY A 14 4.20 -15.24 4.15
N LEU A 15 3.60 -14.66 5.20
CA LEU A 15 2.15 -14.74 5.42
C LEU A 15 1.36 -14.05 4.29
N VAL A 16 1.79 -12.87 3.86
CA VAL A 16 1.18 -12.16 2.72
C VAL A 16 1.27 -13.02 1.45
N ALA A 17 2.44 -13.60 1.17
CA ALA A 17 2.66 -14.49 0.03
C ALA A 17 1.69 -15.68 0.04
N ASP A 18 1.60 -16.39 1.16
CA ASP A 18 0.74 -17.57 1.30
C ASP A 18 -0.74 -17.22 1.07
N LEU A 19 -1.20 -16.09 1.62
CA LEU A 19 -2.59 -15.64 1.48
C LEU A 19 -2.91 -15.22 0.05
N LEU A 20 -2.00 -14.52 -0.63
CA LEU A 20 -2.17 -14.13 -2.02
C LEU A 20 -2.17 -15.35 -2.95
N LEU A 21 -1.22 -16.28 -2.77
CA LEU A 21 -1.12 -17.51 -3.57
C LEU A 21 -2.37 -18.39 -3.44
N LYS A 22 -2.92 -18.53 -2.22
CA LYS A 22 -4.17 -19.27 -1.99
C LYS A 22 -5.35 -18.70 -2.79
N ASN A 23 -5.38 -17.39 -3.02
CA ASN A 23 -6.43 -16.72 -3.77
C ASN A 23 -6.07 -16.49 -5.26
N GLN A 24 -4.91 -16.97 -5.71
CA GLN A 24 -4.35 -16.68 -7.04
C GLN A 24 -4.24 -15.17 -7.32
N TRP A 25 -3.96 -14.40 -6.28
CA TRP A 25 -3.82 -12.95 -6.36
C TRP A 25 -2.37 -12.52 -6.42
N LYS A 26 -2.16 -11.32 -6.96
CA LYS A 26 -0.89 -10.61 -6.88
C LYS A 26 -1.03 -9.27 -6.18
N LEU A 27 0.09 -8.80 -5.63
CA LEU A 27 0.25 -7.53 -4.94
C LEU A 27 0.97 -6.51 -5.83
N ALA A 28 0.45 -5.29 -5.86
CA ALA A 28 1.17 -4.09 -6.28
C ALA A 28 1.42 -3.15 -5.09
N THR A 29 2.48 -2.35 -5.14
CA THR A 29 2.78 -1.35 -4.11
C THR A 29 2.85 0.05 -4.73
N ALA A 30 2.39 1.08 -4.01
CA ALA A 30 2.58 2.48 -4.37
C ALA A 30 3.22 3.26 -3.21
N GLU A 31 4.50 3.55 -3.33
CA GLU A 31 5.33 4.04 -2.24
C GLU A 31 5.79 5.47 -2.47
N SER A 32 5.60 6.33 -1.46
CA SER A 32 6.23 7.65 -1.40
C SER A 32 7.31 7.68 -0.32
N CYS A 33 6.95 7.87 0.96
CA CYS A 33 7.92 8.09 2.04
C CYS A 33 8.81 6.88 2.36
N THR A 34 8.37 5.67 2.03
CA THR A 34 9.16 4.44 2.17
C THR A 34 10.15 4.26 1.02
N GLY A 35 9.93 4.85 -0.15
CA GLY A 35 10.90 4.84 -1.25
C GLY A 35 11.25 3.45 -1.78
N GLY A 36 10.28 2.54 -1.86
CA GLY A 36 10.48 1.18 -2.38
C GLY A 36 10.80 0.13 -1.32
N LEU A 37 10.77 0.47 -0.03
CA LEU A 37 11.11 -0.48 1.04
C LEU A 37 10.06 -1.59 1.24
N ILE A 38 8.77 -1.33 0.96
CA ILE A 38 7.76 -2.39 0.99
C ILE A 38 8.03 -3.36 -0.15
N SER A 39 8.28 -2.83 -1.35
CA SER A 39 8.67 -3.62 -2.53
C SER A 39 9.92 -4.44 -2.26
N ALA A 40 10.96 -3.83 -1.69
CA ALA A 40 12.21 -4.50 -1.32
C ALA A 40 11.96 -5.66 -0.35
N ALA A 41 11.15 -5.43 0.69
CA ALA A 41 10.78 -6.47 1.65
C ALA A 41 10.01 -7.63 1.00
N CYS A 42 9.11 -7.35 0.05
CA CYS A 42 8.41 -8.40 -0.69
C CYS A 42 9.37 -9.20 -1.58
N THR A 43 10.28 -8.52 -2.28
CA THR A 43 11.21 -9.17 -3.23
C THR A 43 12.39 -9.88 -2.57
N ASP A 44 12.70 -9.55 -1.31
CA ASP A 44 13.70 -10.25 -0.50
C ASP A 44 13.26 -11.69 -0.16
N LEU A 45 11.95 -11.97 -0.19
CA LEU A 45 11.42 -13.32 -0.06
C LEU A 45 11.59 -14.09 -1.38
N ALA A 46 12.26 -15.24 -1.31
CA ALA A 46 12.39 -16.16 -2.44
C ALA A 46 11.02 -16.60 -2.98
N GLY A 47 10.87 -16.66 -4.30
CA GLY A 47 9.58 -16.98 -4.94
C GLY A 47 8.61 -15.79 -5.06
N SER A 48 9.05 -14.57 -4.74
CA SER A 48 8.25 -13.34 -4.85
C SER A 48 7.64 -13.10 -6.24
N SER A 49 8.26 -13.58 -7.32
CA SER A 49 7.71 -13.47 -8.68
C SER A 49 6.33 -14.13 -8.88
N ALA A 50 5.92 -15.05 -7.99
CA ALA A 50 4.62 -15.69 -8.06
C ALA A 50 3.46 -14.82 -7.56
N TRP A 51 3.73 -13.84 -6.68
CA TRP A 51 2.68 -13.09 -5.96
C TRP A 51 2.95 -11.57 -5.85
N PHE A 52 4.18 -11.11 -6.03
CA PHE A 52 4.51 -9.69 -6.13
C PHE A 52 4.62 -9.31 -7.61
N GLU A 53 3.79 -8.37 -8.07
CA GLU A 53 3.69 -8.03 -9.49
C GLU A 53 4.54 -6.82 -9.86
N ARG A 54 4.35 -5.68 -9.17
CA ARG A 54 5.18 -4.48 -9.37
C ARG A 54 5.13 -3.53 -8.18
N GLY A 55 6.10 -2.62 -8.14
CA GLY A 55 6.07 -1.47 -7.24
C GLY A 55 6.20 -0.15 -7.98
N PHE A 56 5.41 0.84 -7.56
CA PHE A 56 5.48 2.21 -8.00
C PHE A 56 6.13 3.05 -6.92
N VAL A 57 7.26 3.71 -7.21
CA VAL A 57 7.82 4.73 -6.31
C VAL A 57 7.44 6.10 -6.85
N THR A 58 6.45 6.75 -6.22
CA THR A 58 5.84 8.00 -6.69
C THR A 58 6.09 9.14 -5.70
N TYR A 59 7.36 9.53 -5.56
CA TYR A 59 7.77 10.47 -4.53
C TYR A 59 7.24 11.90 -4.76
N SER A 60 7.29 12.39 -6.00
CA SER A 60 6.77 13.71 -6.37
C SER A 60 5.25 13.71 -6.56
N ASN A 61 4.64 14.90 -6.58
CA ASN A 61 3.24 15.05 -6.98
C ASN A 61 3.05 14.63 -8.44
N ASP A 62 3.97 15.00 -9.33
CA ASP A 62 3.88 14.66 -10.76
C ASP A 62 3.92 13.15 -10.97
N ALA A 63 4.80 12.42 -10.28
CA ALA A 63 4.83 10.96 -10.36
C ALA A 63 3.52 10.31 -9.88
N LYS A 64 2.87 10.88 -8.85
CA LYS A 64 1.53 10.41 -8.41
C LYS A 64 0.46 10.63 -9.49
N GLN A 65 0.57 11.72 -10.24
CA GLN A 65 -0.35 12.02 -11.35
C GLN A 65 -0.09 11.10 -12.54
N GLU A 66 1.15 11.05 -13.02
CA GLU A 66 1.56 10.35 -14.24
C GLU A 66 1.42 8.83 -14.13
N LEU A 67 1.81 8.26 -12.99
CA LEU A 67 1.90 6.80 -12.84
C LEU A 67 0.67 6.19 -12.18
N LEU A 68 -0.08 6.96 -11.38
CA LEU A 68 -1.21 6.47 -10.58
C LEU A 68 -2.51 7.23 -10.82
N GLY A 69 -2.53 8.23 -11.70
CA GLY A 69 -3.75 8.99 -12.01
C GLY A 69 -4.30 9.83 -10.85
N VAL A 70 -3.49 10.11 -9.81
CA VAL A 70 -3.94 10.95 -8.69
C VAL A 70 -4.27 12.34 -9.21
N GLN A 71 -5.47 12.84 -8.93
CA GLN A 71 -5.92 14.10 -9.51
C GLN A 71 -5.14 15.31 -8.96
N GLU A 72 -4.67 16.19 -9.84
CA GLU A 72 -3.98 17.44 -9.48
C GLU A 72 -4.76 18.26 -8.45
N ARG A 73 -6.07 18.40 -8.65
CA ARG A 73 -6.96 19.16 -7.76
C ARG A 73 -6.93 18.66 -6.31
N LEU A 74 -6.74 17.35 -6.11
CA LEU A 74 -6.67 16.74 -4.78
C LEU A 74 -5.33 17.07 -4.12
N LEU A 75 -4.23 16.92 -4.86
CA LEU A 75 -2.88 17.24 -4.41
C LEU A 75 -2.76 18.72 -4.03
N ARG A 76 -3.33 19.63 -4.84
CA ARG A 76 -3.32 21.07 -4.56
C ARG A 76 -4.15 21.46 -3.34
N ARG A 77 -5.31 20.82 -3.12
CA ARG A 77 -6.23 21.17 -2.02
C ARG A 77 -5.81 20.59 -0.67
N ALA A 78 -5.41 19.31 -0.64
CA ALA A 78 -5.16 18.58 0.61
C ALA A 78 -3.68 18.30 0.88
N GLY A 79 -2.82 18.46 -0.14
CA GLY A 79 -1.43 18.00 -0.13
C GLY A 79 -1.31 16.48 -0.30
N ALA A 80 -0.08 16.01 -0.48
CA ALA A 80 0.21 14.59 -0.75
C ALA A 80 -0.05 13.65 0.44
N VAL A 81 -0.01 14.16 1.67
CA VAL A 81 -0.15 13.36 2.91
C VAL A 81 -1.56 13.54 3.46
N CYS A 82 -2.52 12.84 2.85
CA CYS A 82 -3.92 12.83 3.27
C CYS A 82 -4.60 11.52 2.85
N GLU A 83 -5.78 11.27 3.41
CA GLU A 83 -6.60 10.10 3.12
C GLU A 83 -6.88 9.92 1.62
N GLY A 84 -7.37 10.98 0.97
CA GLY A 84 -7.78 10.92 -0.43
C GLY A 84 -6.62 10.56 -1.36
N VAL A 85 -5.41 11.04 -1.08
CA VAL A 85 -4.23 10.71 -1.89
C VAL A 85 -3.80 9.26 -1.65
N ALA A 86 -3.83 8.77 -0.41
CA ALA A 86 -3.52 7.36 -0.14
C ALA A 86 -4.51 6.41 -0.82
N ARG A 87 -5.81 6.73 -0.79
CA ARG A 87 -6.86 6.03 -1.54
C ARG A 87 -6.59 6.02 -3.04
N ALA A 88 -6.41 7.21 -3.63
CA ALA A 88 -6.18 7.36 -5.07
C ALA A 88 -4.89 6.65 -5.53
N MET A 89 -3.83 6.67 -4.71
CA MET A 89 -2.61 5.92 -5.01
C MET A 89 -2.84 4.40 -5.02
N ALA A 90 -3.62 3.86 -4.09
CA ALA A 90 -3.93 2.43 -4.03
C ALA A 90 -4.82 1.99 -5.20
N GLU A 91 -5.85 2.77 -5.52
CA GLU A 91 -6.72 2.56 -6.69
C GLU A 91 -5.93 2.64 -8.01
N GLY A 92 -5.10 3.67 -8.16
CA GLY A 92 -4.21 3.83 -9.31
C GLY A 92 -3.24 2.67 -9.47
N ALA A 93 -2.68 2.16 -8.37
CA ALA A 93 -1.77 1.02 -8.42
C ALA A 93 -2.46 -0.24 -8.97
N LEU A 94 -3.72 -0.50 -8.59
CA LEU A 94 -4.51 -1.58 -9.20
C LEU A 94 -4.82 -1.30 -10.67
N ALA A 95 -5.28 -0.09 -10.99
CA ALA A 95 -5.66 0.28 -12.36
C ALA A 95 -4.49 0.20 -13.36
N HIS A 96 -3.25 0.39 -12.87
CA HIS A 96 -2.03 0.38 -13.69
C HIS A 96 -1.16 -0.88 -13.49
N SER A 97 -1.72 -1.96 -12.94
CA SER A 97 -1.02 -3.24 -12.77
C SER A 97 -1.90 -4.44 -13.15
N HIS A 98 -1.34 -5.65 -13.08
CA HIS A 98 -2.10 -6.90 -13.18
C HIS A 98 -2.42 -7.51 -11.81
N ALA A 99 -2.28 -6.73 -10.74
CA ALA A 99 -2.52 -7.15 -9.37
C ALA A 99 -4.00 -7.10 -9.00
N GLN A 100 -4.37 -7.84 -7.96
CA GLN A 100 -5.72 -7.83 -7.38
C GLN A 100 -5.74 -7.08 -6.05
N VAL A 101 -4.57 -6.93 -5.44
CA VAL A 101 -4.37 -6.25 -4.16
C VAL A 101 -3.32 -5.17 -4.35
N ALA A 102 -3.53 -4.00 -3.74
CA ALA A 102 -2.51 -2.96 -3.68
C ALA A 102 -2.40 -2.34 -2.29
N VAL A 103 -1.18 -1.97 -1.91
CA VAL A 103 -0.92 -1.11 -0.76
C VAL A 103 -0.23 0.17 -1.21
N ALA A 104 -0.75 1.31 -0.75
CA ALA A 104 -0.17 2.62 -1.00
C ALA A 104 0.21 3.30 0.30
N VAL A 105 1.34 4.02 0.30
CA VAL A 105 1.81 4.80 1.47
C VAL A 105 2.28 6.19 1.09
N THR A 106 1.78 7.19 1.80
CA THR A 106 2.20 8.60 1.69
C THR A 106 2.31 9.23 3.07
N GLY A 107 3.43 9.88 3.35
CA GLY A 107 3.74 10.31 4.72
C GLY A 107 4.90 11.29 4.83
N VAL A 108 5.08 11.81 6.04
CA VAL A 108 6.18 12.69 6.42
C VAL A 108 7.16 11.91 7.28
N ALA A 109 8.16 11.28 6.66
CA ALA A 109 9.17 10.52 7.40
C ALA A 109 10.16 11.42 8.18
N GLY A 110 10.23 12.72 7.88
CA GLY A 110 11.16 13.63 8.53
C GLY A 110 12.57 13.64 7.91
N PRO A 111 13.52 14.36 8.55
CA PRO A 111 13.36 15.08 9.81
C PRO A 111 12.56 16.39 9.69
N THR A 112 12.35 16.88 8.46
CA THR A 112 11.58 18.11 8.17
C THR A 112 10.28 17.80 7.42
N GLY A 113 9.50 18.83 7.07
CA GLY A 113 8.27 18.70 6.29
C GLY A 113 7.01 18.42 7.13
N GLY A 114 7.15 18.34 8.45
CA GLY A 114 6.02 18.28 9.37
C GLY A 114 5.32 19.63 9.53
N SER A 115 4.07 19.59 9.97
CA SER A 115 3.26 20.74 10.38
C SER A 115 2.44 20.36 11.63
N PRO A 116 1.84 21.32 12.36
CA PRO A 116 0.98 20.98 13.50
C PRO A 116 -0.16 20.00 13.16
N ALA A 117 -0.72 20.10 11.95
CA ALA A 117 -1.78 19.21 11.49
C ALA A 117 -1.27 17.83 11.00
N LYS A 118 -0.02 17.79 10.52
CA LYS A 118 0.64 16.61 9.93
C LYS A 118 2.08 16.56 10.43
N PRO A 119 2.32 16.20 11.70
CA PRO A 119 3.67 16.15 12.26
C PRO A 119 4.53 15.11 11.56
N VAL A 120 5.86 15.23 11.69
CA VAL A 120 6.80 14.16 11.31
C VAL A 120 6.36 12.86 11.98
N GLY A 121 6.38 11.76 11.24
CA GLY A 121 5.83 10.47 11.65
C GLY A 121 4.42 10.20 11.15
N THR A 122 3.71 11.21 10.62
CA THR A 122 2.38 11.03 10.02
C THR A 122 2.48 10.25 8.71
N VAL A 123 1.79 9.12 8.62
CA VAL A 123 1.70 8.30 7.40
C VAL A 123 0.24 7.91 7.16
N TRP A 124 -0.20 8.06 5.92
CA TRP A 124 -1.46 7.52 5.43
C TRP A 124 -1.20 6.30 4.57
N PHE A 125 -2.05 5.30 4.75
CA PHE A 125 -2.06 4.07 4.00
C PHE A 125 -3.37 3.95 3.21
N GLY A 126 -3.29 3.36 2.03
CA GLY A 126 -4.44 2.91 1.25
C GLY A 126 -4.27 1.42 0.95
N PHE A 127 -5.29 0.61 1.19
CA PHE A 127 -5.31 -0.81 0.85
C PHE A 127 -6.47 -1.06 -0.10
N ALA A 128 -6.14 -1.42 -1.33
CA ALA A 128 -7.13 -1.80 -2.31
C ALA A 128 -7.17 -3.33 -2.41
N LEU A 129 -8.36 -3.88 -2.25
CA LEU A 129 -8.66 -5.31 -2.39
C LEU A 129 -9.85 -5.45 -3.35
N PRO A 130 -10.15 -6.66 -3.85
CA PRO A 130 -11.33 -6.84 -4.69
C PRO A 130 -12.60 -6.34 -3.99
N GLY A 131 -13.27 -5.37 -4.61
CA GLY A 131 -14.53 -4.80 -4.14
C GLY A 131 -14.44 -3.72 -3.05
N GLN A 132 -13.25 -3.40 -2.52
CA GLN A 132 -13.12 -2.39 -1.48
C GLN A 132 -11.76 -1.70 -1.44
N VAL A 133 -11.77 -0.44 -0.95
CA VAL A 133 -10.54 0.30 -0.66
C VAL A 133 -10.65 0.92 0.72
N LEU A 134 -9.69 0.59 1.59
CA LEU A 134 -9.60 1.06 2.96
C LEU A 134 -8.45 2.06 3.10
N THR A 135 -8.61 2.98 4.04
CA THR A 135 -7.61 4.00 4.34
C THR A 135 -7.41 4.11 5.84
N GLU A 136 -6.16 4.34 6.25
CA GLU A 136 -5.82 4.51 7.66
C GLU A 136 -4.70 5.53 7.84
N LYS A 137 -4.75 6.24 8.96
CA LYS A 137 -3.72 7.19 9.38
C LYS A 137 -2.99 6.64 10.58
N CYS A 138 -1.67 6.60 10.51
CA CYS A 138 -0.81 6.27 11.63
C CYS A 138 0.13 7.44 11.94
N HIS A 139 0.65 7.41 13.17
CA HIS A 139 1.72 8.29 13.62
C HIS A 139 2.82 7.44 14.25
N PHE A 140 3.97 7.38 13.60
CA PHE A 140 5.12 6.61 14.09
C PHE A 140 6.15 7.54 14.74
N PRO A 141 6.59 7.27 15.97
CA PRO A 141 7.67 8.04 16.60
C PRO A 141 9.03 7.66 16.00
N GLY A 142 10.03 8.51 16.26
CA GLY A 142 11.42 8.26 15.92
C GLY A 142 11.92 9.07 14.73
N ASP A 143 13.12 8.74 14.28
CA ASP A 143 13.75 9.39 13.15
C ASP A 143 13.22 8.87 11.80
N ARG A 144 13.78 9.38 10.70
CA ARG A 144 13.39 8.99 9.34
C ARG A 144 13.50 7.49 9.09
N ALA A 145 14.50 6.82 9.65
CA ALA A 145 14.70 5.39 9.45
C ALA A 145 13.64 4.60 10.23
N ALA A 146 13.41 4.97 11.50
CA ALA A 146 12.40 4.35 12.36
C ALA A 146 10.98 4.49 11.78
N VAL A 147 10.61 5.68 11.31
CA VAL A 147 9.29 5.91 10.69
C VAL A 147 9.10 5.06 9.45
N ARG A 148 10.12 4.97 8.58
CA ARG A 148 10.06 4.14 7.36
C ARG A 148 9.96 2.66 7.69
N ALA A 149 10.75 2.16 8.65
CA ALA A 149 10.70 0.77 9.09
C ALA A 149 9.33 0.40 9.70
N ALA A 150 8.80 1.26 10.57
CA ALA A 150 7.47 1.09 11.16
C ALA A 150 6.37 1.12 10.08
N THR A 151 6.51 1.97 9.07
CA THR A 151 5.57 2.03 7.93
C THR A 151 5.54 0.71 7.15
N VAL A 152 6.71 0.15 6.83
CA VAL A 152 6.79 -1.12 6.10
C VAL A 152 6.17 -2.25 6.92
N ARG A 153 6.53 -2.35 8.20
CA ARG A 153 5.98 -3.37 9.10
C ARG A 153 4.46 -3.26 9.21
N HIS A 154 3.95 -2.05 9.41
CA HIS A 154 2.52 -1.79 9.53
C HIS A 154 1.75 -2.18 8.25
N ALA A 155 2.27 -1.80 7.08
CA ALA A 155 1.68 -2.19 5.80
C ALA A 155 1.55 -3.72 5.66
N LEU A 156 2.60 -4.47 6.03
CA LEU A 156 2.59 -5.94 5.94
C LEU A 156 1.65 -6.58 6.96
N VAL A 157 1.65 -6.12 8.22
CA VAL A 157 0.70 -6.59 9.24
C VAL A 157 -0.73 -6.37 8.77
N ARG A 158 -1.06 -5.17 8.29
CA ARG A 158 -2.42 -4.84 7.87
C ARG A 158 -2.83 -5.62 6.62
N LEU A 159 -1.92 -5.90 5.70
CA LEU A 159 -2.19 -6.79 4.56
C LEU A 159 -2.56 -8.20 5.03
N VAL A 160 -1.83 -8.79 5.98
CA VAL A 160 -2.18 -10.11 6.54
C VAL A 160 -3.59 -10.07 7.13
N GLU A 161 -3.87 -9.12 8.02
CA GLU A 161 -5.17 -9.01 8.68
C GLU A 161 -6.34 -8.75 7.72
N LEU A 162 -6.09 -8.09 6.59
CA LEU A 162 -7.10 -7.86 5.56
C LEU A 162 -7.33 -9.11 4.73
N LEU A 163 -6.27 -9.79 4.29
CA LEU A 163 -6.33 -10.97 3.44
C LEU A 163 -6.87 -12.22 4.14
N GLU A 164 -6.82 -12.26 5.48
CA GLU A 164 -7.47 -13.30 6.28
C GLU A 164 -8.99 -13.16 6.34
N GLN A 165 -9.55 -12.00 5.98
CA GLN A 165 -11.00 -11.79 6.01
C GLN A 165 -11.66 -12.42 4.78
N PRO A 166 -12.88 -12.96 4.91
CA PRO A 166 -13.61 -13.46 3.76
C PRO A 166 -13.91 -12.32 2.78
N HIS A 167 -13.34 -12.40 1.59
CA HIS A 167 -13.59 -11.45 0.51
C HIS A 167 -14.70 -11.98 -0.40
N THR A 168 -15.71 -11.15 -0.66
CA THR A 168 -16.71 -11.48 -1.68
C THR A 168 -16.06 -11.31 -3.05
N PRO A 169 -15.99 -12.37 -3.89
CA PRO A 169 -15.47 -12.20 -5.24
C PRO A 169 -16.35 -11.21 -6.01
N PRO A 170 -15.78 -10.36 -6.88
CA PRO A 170 -16.57 -9.53 -7.76
C PRO A 170 -17.45 -10.44 -8.61
N ILE A 171 -18.74 -10.13 -8.71
CA ILE A 171 -19.66 -10.82 -9.61
C ILE A 171 -19.10 -10.65 -11.01
N ALA A 172 -18.72 -11.75 -11.65
CA ALA A 172 -18.30 -11.73 -13.05
C ALA A 172 -19.43 -11.08 -13.85
N SER A 173 -19.16 -9.92 -14.47
CA SER A 173 -20.07 -9.34 -15.43
C SER A 173 -20.26 -10.35 -16.55
N SER A 174 -21.50 -10.81 -16.73
CA SER A 174 -21.89 -11.70 -17.80
C SER A 174 -21.39 -11.15 -19.15
N PRO A 175 -20.92 -12.01 -20.07
CA PRO A 175 -20.54 -11.56 -21.40
C PRO A 175 -21.75 -10.87 -22.04
N GLN A 176 -21.63 -9.58 -22.33
CA GLN A 176 -22.58 -8.89 -23.19
C GLN A 176 -22.55 -9.62 -24.54
N SER A 177 -23.69 -10.19 -24.91
CA SER A 177 -23.92 -10.75 -26.23
C SER A 177 -23.70 -9.66 -27.29
N PRO A 178 -22.94 -9.92 -28.36
CA PRO A 178 -22.84 -8.97 -29.46
C PRO A 178 -24.18 -8.92 -30.22
N ASP A 179 -24.70 -7.71 -30.40
CA ASP A 179 -25.71 -7.38 -31.40
C ASP A 179 -25.08 -7.31 -32.81
#